data_AF-A0A9N8K208-F1
#
_entry.id   AF-A0A9N8K208-F1
#
_cell.length_a   1.000
_cell.length_b   1.000
_cell.length_c   1.000
_cell.angle_alpha   90.00
_cell.angle_beta   90.00
_cell.angle_gamma   90.00
#
_symmetry.space_group_name_H-M   'P 1'
#
loop_
_entity.id
_entity.type
_entity.pdbx_description
1 polymer ?
#
loop_
_entity_poly.entity_id
_entity_poly.type
_entity_poly.pdbx_seq_one_letter_code
_entity_poly.pdbx_strand_id
1 'polypeptide(L)'
;LNQRKMDQNTSLLEAIILPQARSLRPGKGKVTLSPGNTSQVGHSHDIFIVTLADGSKIIARQICFLDSLAGFLVELWSIPGLGCVGAETPNVPYSKWLQDMLDRAIKRCITGTGKWGTTRDYLVMRSMIGYYAYDYDYIAEYGIAHGDLHANNIMVNDLLQLTGYVSNCIPPHTFIKHRKFITTDTQDSTVVVDWDWAFEAPLPAIVQFPWFIADVPGWHNDGTSPGDSFRENRDYLVQTLRIAEMSKTGSDKLSILLASARERQIFQSAINFRDIHKEFVAGDQRFQVARKEDMRPELEAFLVKHPDLRDACEVKLIMASMQ
;
A
#
# COMPACT_ATOMS: atom_id res chain seq x y z
N LEU A 1 35.27 -19.10 -13.87
CA LEU A 1 33.92 -18.73 -14.36
C LEU A 1 33.19 -17.80 -13.39
N ASN A 2 33.11 -18.12 -12.09
CA ASN A 2 32.40 -17.30 -11.10
C ASN A 2 32.94 -15.87 -10.98
N GLN A 3 34.27 -15.66 -10.97
CA GLN A 3 34.87 -14.32 -10.91
C GLN A 3 34.45 -13.43 -12.10
N ARG A 4 34.52 -13.96 -13.34
CA ARG A 4 34.09 -13.23 -14.55
C ARG A 4 32.61 -12.89 -14.54
N LYS A 5 31.76 -13.76 -14.00
CA LYS A 5 30.30 -13.55 -13.87
C LYS A 5 30.01 -12.45 -12.83
N MET A 6 30.78 -12.44 -11.74
CA MET A 6 30.72 -11.41 -10.69
C MET A 6 31.19 -10.04 -11.20
N ASP A 7 32.30 -9.98 -11.95
CA ASP A 7 32.83 -8.74 -12.53
C ASP A 7 31.87 -8.14 -13.59
N GLN A 8 31.25 -8.99 -14.42
CA GLN A 8 30.22 -8.57 -15.38
C GLN A 8 28.96 -8.05 -14.70
N ASN A 9 28.47 -8.72 -13.66
CA ASN A 9 27.31 -8.27 -12.89
C ASN A 9 27.60 -6.95 -12.16
N THR A 10 28.82 -6.78 -11.62
CA THR A 10 29.25 -5.54 -10.97
C THR A 10 29.25 -4.38 -11.96
N SER A 11 29.85 -4.56 -13.14
CA SER A 11 29.88 -3.52 -14.17
C SER A 11 28.49 -3.14 -14.68
N LEU A 12 27.57 -4.11 -14.80
CA LEU A 12 26.18 -3.87 -15.18
C LEU A 12 25.42 -3.12 -14.07
N LEU A 13 25.57 -3.56 -12.82
CA LEU A 13 24.99 -2.92 -11.64
C LEU A 13 25.48 -1.48 -11.49
N GLU A 14 26.78 -1.21 -11.65
CA GLU A 14 27.32 0.16 -11.61
C GLU A 14 26.73 1.06 -12.69
N ALA A 15 26.60 0.55 -13.92
CA ALA A 15 26.06 1.32 -15.05
C ALA A 15 24.58 1.68 -14.88
N ILE A 16 23.79 0.82 -14.22
CA ILE A 16 22.36 1.04 -13.97
C ILE A 16 22.16 1.89 -12.71
N ILE A 17 22.81 1.51 -11.61
CA ILE A 17 22.49 2.01 -10.26
C ILE A 17 23.14 3.36 -9.97
N LEU A 18 24.39 3.60 -10.38
CA LEU A 18 25.07 4.84 -10.03
C LEU A 18 24.41 6.10 -10.61
N PRO A 19 23.92 6.13 -11.87
CA PRO A 19 23.15 7.26 -12.39
C PRO A 19 21.87 7.52 -11.60
N GLN A 20 21.13 6.46 -11.22
CA GLN A 20 19.87 6.54 -10.48
C GLN A 20 20.10 7.01 -9.05
N ALA A 21 21.03 6.37 -8.33
CA ALA A 21 21.46 6.75 -6.98
C ALA A 21 21.89 8.23 -6.89
N ARG A 22 22.49 8.78 -7.96
CA ARG A 22 22.84 10.21 -8.04
C ARG A 22 21.64 11.13 -8.27
N SER A 23 20.57 10.67 -8.93
CA SER A 23 19.38 11.50 -9.16
C SER A 23 18.47 11.61 -7.93
N LEU A 24 18.54 10.65 -7.00
CA LEU A 24 17.65 10.57 -5.83
C LEU A 24 17.99 11.58 -4.72
N ARG A 25 19.27 11.88 -4.49
CA ARG A 25 19.70 12.91 -3.54
C ARG A 25 20.82 13.74 -4.16
N PRO A 26 20.49 14.80 -4.92
CA PRO A 26 21.51 15.70 -5.45
C PRO A 26 22.28 16.33 -4.29
N GLY A 27 23.58 16.07 -4.22
CA GLY A 27 24.46 16.54 -3.17
C GLY A 27 25.91 16.55 -3.64
N LYS A 28 26.78 17.23 -2.90
CA LYS A 28 28.22 17.25 -3.20
C LYS A 28 28.94 15.96 -2.79
N GLY A 29 28.25 15.06 -2.09
CA GLY A 29 28.77 13.77 -1.64
C GLY A 29 28.94 12.77 -2.78
N LYS A 30 29.91 11.85 -2.63
CA LYS A 30 30.20 10.82 -3.63
C LYS A 30 29.28 9.62 -3.43
N VAL A 31 28.45 9.32 -4.42
CA VAL A 31 27.73 8.04 -4.49
C VAL A 31 28.73 6.92 -4.79
N THR A 32 28.76 5.88 -3.96
CA THR A 32 29.70 4.76 -4.10
C THR A 32 28.98 3.41 -4.04
N LEU A 33 29.46 2.45 -4.81
CA LEU A 33 29.04 1.04 -4.75
C LEU A 33 30.16 0.25 -4.07
N SER A 34 29.82 -0.60 -3.10
CA SER A 34 30.80 -1.44 -2.39
C SER A 34 30.22 -2.83 -2.12
N PRO A 35 31.04 -3.90 -2.12
CA PRO A 35 30.57 -5.23 -1.72
C PRO A 35 30.09 -5.23 -0.25
N GLY A 36 28.97 -5.90 0.03
CA GLY A 36 28.48 -6.13 1.39
C GLY A 36 29.19 -7.30 2.08
N ASN A 37 29.38 -7.21 3.39
CA ASN A 37 30.16 -8.16 4.19
C ASN A 37 29.52 -9.57 4.34
N THR A 38 28.29 -9.79 3.88
CA THR A 38 27.58 -11.07 3.96
C THR A 38 27.85 -12.03 2.79
N SER A 39 28.83 -11.71 1.93
CA SER A 39 29.24 -12.55 0.79
C SER A 39 30.01 -13.82 1.18
N GLN A 40 30.24 -14.06 2.48
CA GLN A 40 30.93 -15.26 2.94
C GLN A 40 29.96 -16.34 3.39
N VAL A 41 29.99 -17.44 2.62
CA VAL A 41 29.43 -18.79 2.82
C VAL A 41 28.30 -19.12 1.86
N GLY A 42 28.70 -19.67 0.70
CA GLY A 42 27.96 -20.71 -0.03
C GLY A 42 26.76 -20.30 -0.89
N HIS A 43 25.96 -19.30 -0.50
CA HIS A 43 24.68 -19.03 -1.17
C HIS A 43 24.26 -17.55 -1.25
N SER A 44 25.14 -16.60 -0.94
CA SER A 44 24.78 -15.18 -0.96
C SER A 44 24.98 -14.58 -2.36
N HIS A 45 23.86 -14.32 -3.03
CA HIS A 45 23.74 -13.39 -4.15
C HIS A 45 24.59 -12.14 -3.88
N ASP A 46 25.43 -11.70 -4.83
CA ASP A 46 26.30 -10.52 -4.66
C ASP A 46 25.51 -9.31 -4.12
N ILE A 47 25.66 -9.03 -2.83
CA ILE A 47 25.06 -7.86 -2.16
C ILE A 47 26.03 -6.71 -2.37
N PHE A 48 25.61 -5.70 -3.11
CA PHE A 48 26.34 -4.43 -3.19
C PHE A 48 25.59 -3.38 -2.39
N ILE A 49 26.32 -2.60 -1.61
CA ILE A 49 25.84 -1.47 -0.84
C ILE A 49 26.13 -0.21 -1.63
N VAL A 50 25.07 0.53 -1.94
CA VAL A 50 25.12 1.88 -2.47
C VAL A 50 25.11 2.85 -1.31
N THR A 51 26.16 3.65 -1.17
CA THR A 51 26.16 4.80 -0.25
C THR A 51 25.70 6.02 -1.04
N LEU A 52 24.59 6.64 -0.63
CA LEU A 52 24.03 7.85 -1.23
C LEU A 52 24.81 9.10 -0.81
N ALA A 53 24.53 10.24 -1.46
CA ALA A 53 25.29 11.48 -1.28
C ALA A 53 25.22 12.07 0.15
N ASP A 54 24.25 11.66 0.95
CA ASP A 54 24.06 12.06 2.34
C ASP A 54 24.60 11.03 3.35
N GLY A 55 25.21 9.94 2.87
CA GLY A 55 25.78 8.87 3.69
C GLY A 55 24.82 7.72 4.03
N SER A 56 23.55 7.79 3.64
CA SER A 56 22.60 6.66 3.77
C SER A 56 23.01 5.49 2.87
N LYS A 57 22.62 4.25 3.22
CA LYS A 57 23.08 3.03 2.57
C LYS A 57 21.91 2.16 2.16
N ILE A 58 21.84 1.81 0.87
CA ILE A 58 20.81 0.93 0.31
C ILE A 58 21.45 -0.21 -0.47
N ILE A 59 20.80 -1.38 -0.51
CA ILE A 59 21.32 -2.50 -1.29
C ILE A 59 20.99 -2.28 -2.77
N ALA A 60 22.01 -2.35 -3.63
CA ALA A 60 21.93 -2.23 -5.08
C ALA A 60 20.76 -3.00 -5.73
N ARG A 61 20.56 -4.25 -5.32
CA ARG A 61 19.48 -5.08 -5.85
C ARG A 61 18.08 -4.63 -5.37
N GLN A 62 17.99 -3.98 -4.20
CA GLN A 62 16.74 -3.37 -3.74
C GLN A 62 16.36 -2.16 -4.61
N ILE A 63 17.35 -1.41 -5.11
CA ILE A 63 17.11 -0.30 -6.05
C ILE A 63 16.46 -0.80 -7.34
N CYS A 64 17.07 -1.81 -7.99
CA CYS A 64 16.52 -2.35 -9.24
C CYS A 64 15.08 -2.84 -9.08
N PHE A 65 14.79 -3.48 -7.94
CA PHE A 65 13.44 -3.88 -7.59
C PHE A 65 12.50 -2.70 -7.45
N LEU A 66 12.82 -1.73 -6.57
CA LEU A 66 11.97 -0.57 -6.31
C LEU A 66 11.70 0.27 -7.56
N ASP A 67 12.67 0.36 -8.48
CA ASP A 67 12.47 1.05 -9.76
C ASP A 67 11.45 0.34 -10.65
N SER A 68 11.59 -0.97 -10.82
CA SER A 68 10.65 -1.76 -11.61
C SER A 68 9.25 -1.79 -10.97
N LEU A 69 9.19 -1.84 -9.63
CA LEU A 69 7.97 -1.75 -8.86
C LEU A 69 7.29 -0.39 -9.03
N ALA A 70 8.05 0.70 -9.03
CA ALA A 70 7.52 2.04 -9.26
C ALA A 70 6.82 2.13 -10.63
N GLY A 71 7.46 1.62 -11.69
CA GLY A 71 6.86 1.56 -13.02
C GLY A 71 5.56 0.76 -13.05
N PHE A 72 5.54 -0.40 -12.39
CA PHE A 72 4.35 -1.23 -12.24
C PHE A 72 3.22 -0.52 -11.46
N LEU A 73 3.52 0.13 -10.35
CA LEU A 73 2.51 0.81 -9.53
C LEU A 73 1.87 2.00 -10.27
N VAL A 74 2.67 2.76 -11.04
CA VAL A 74 2.13 3.80 -11.94
C VAL A 74 1.17 3.19 -12.94
N GLU A 75 1.51 2.03 -13.51
CA GLU A 75 0.62 1.30 -14.41
C GLU A 75 -0.67 0.86 -13.75
N LEU A 76 -0.56 0.17 -12.63
CA LEU A 76 -1.69 -0.37 -11.89
C LEU A 76 -2.68 0.74 -11.48
N TRP A 77 -2.19 1.80 -10.86
CA TRP A 77 -3.04 2.87 -10.34
C TRP A 77 -3.53 3.85 -11.40
N SER A 78 -2.97 3.80 -12.62
CA SER A 78 -3.49 4.55 -13.77
C SER A 78 -4.60 3.82 -14.52
N ILE A 79 -4.89 2.56 -14.18
CA ILE A 79 -6.04 1.83 -14.75
C ILE A 79 -7.31 2.46 -14.17
N PRO A 80 -8.17 3.09 -15.00
CA PRO A 80 -9.41 3.64 -14.52
C PRO A 80 -10.30 2.53 -13.97
N GLY A 81 -10.97 2.78 -12.85
CA GLY A 81 -11.95 1.84 -12.28
C GLY A 81 -13.02 1.49 -13.32
N LEU A 82 -13.32 0.21 -13.47
CA LEU A 82 -14.33 -0.26 -14.40
C LEU A 82 -15.69 -0.15 -13.72
N GLY A 83 -16.22 1.07 -13.66
CA GLY A 83 -17.66 1.23 -13.48
C GLY A 83 -18.32 0.30 -14.48
N CYS A 84 -19.10 -0.66 -13.98
CA CYS A 84 -19.73 -1.68 -14.79
C CYS A 84 -20.26 -1.05 -16.07
N VAL A 85 -19.78 -1.51 -17.22
CA VAL A 85 -20.05 -0.94 -18.54
C VAL A 85 -21.54 -0.55 -18.65
N GLY A 86 -21.83 0.76 -18.62
CA GLY A 86 -23.19 1.32 -18.71
C GLY A 86 -23.70 2.03 -17.45
N ALA A 87 -23.02 1.94 -16.31
CA ALA A 87 -23.28 2.76 -15.14
C ALA A 87 -22.17 3.81 -15.00
N GLU A 88 -22.54 5.08 -14.80
CA GLU A 88 -21.59 6.11 -14.36
C GLU A 88 -20.82 5.54 -13.17
N THR A 89 -19.48 5.43 -13.25
CA THR A 89 -18.67 5.10 -12.07
C THR A 89 -19.10 6.05 -10.97
N PRO A 90 -19.67 5.57 -9.86
CA PRO A 90 -20.08 6.48 -8.82
C PRO A 90 -18.81 7.16 -8.32
N ASN A 91 -18.76 8.48 -8.52
CA ASN A 91 -17.72 9.34 -8.00
C ASN A 91 -17.92 9.42 -6.49
N VAL A 92 -17.52 8.35 -5.78
CA VAL A 92 -17.68 8.22 -4.33
C VAL A 92 -16.48 8.92 -3.68
N PRO A 93 -16.70 9.97 -2.87
CA PRO A 93 -15.62 10.58 -2.12
C PRO A 93 -14.93 9.58 -1.20
N TYR A 94 -13.65 9.80 -0.92
CA TYR A 94 -12.88 8.90 -0.06
C TYR A 94 -13.48 8.77 1.36
N SER A 95 -14.00 9.85 1.93
CA SER A 95 -14.73 9.85 3.20
C SER A 95 -15.94 8.92 3.17
N LYS A 96 -16.71 8.96 2.09
CA LYS A 96 -17.90 8.14 1.91
C LYS A 96 -17.54 6.65 1.79
N TRP A 97 -16.45 6.34 1.09
CA TRP A 97 -15.93 4.99 0.99
C TRP A 97 -15.46 4.46 2.36
N LEU A 98 -14.71 5.25 3.13
CA LEU A 98 -14.31 4.90 4.51
C LEU A 98 -15.53 4.70 5.42
N GLN A 99 -16.53 5.58 5.32
CA GLN A 99 -17.77 5.45 6.07
C GLN A 99 -18.47 4.13 5.77
N ASP A 100 -18.58 3.74 4.50
CA ASP A 100 -19.22 2.48 4.13
C ASP A 100 -18.42 1.26 4.61
N MET A 101 -17.09 1.34 4.68
CA MET A 101 -16.26 0.29 5.30
C MET A 101 -16.51 0.16 6.81
N LEU A 102 -16.53 1.28 7.52
CA LEU A 102 -16.75 1.33 8.96
C LEU A 102 -18.18 0.91 9.32
N ASP A 103 -19.18 1.37 8.57
CA ASP A 103 -20.58 0.96 8.75
C ASP A 103 -20.71 -0.58 8.59
N ARG A 104 -19.98 -1.20 7.63
CA ARG A 104 -19.92 -2.67 7.51
C ARG A 104 -19.29 -3.33 8.74
N ALA A 105 -18.23 -2.75 9.30
CA ALA A 105 -17.59 -3.27 10.51
C ALA A 105 -18.50 -3.16 11.75
N ILE A 106 -19.14 -2.01 11.95
CA ILE A 106 -20.14 -1.77 13.02
C ILE A 106 -21.29 -2.77 12.92
N LYS A 107 -21.86 -2.96 11.71
CA LYS A 107 -22.92 -3.95 11.48
C LYS A 107 -22.48 -5.36 11.88
N ARG A 108 -21.26 -5.78 11.50
CA ARG A 108 -20.73 -7.09 11.90
C ARG A 108 -20.63 -7.22 13.42
N CYS A 109 -20.15 -6.19 14.13
CA CYS A 109 -20.09 -6.20 15.59
C CYS A 109 -21.49 -6.34 16.22
N ILE A 110 -22.47 -5.52 15.79
CA ILE A 110 -23.84 -5.55 16.34
C ILE A 110 -24.51 -6.91 16.12
N THR A 111 -24.28 -7.53 14.97
CA THR A 111 -24.81 -8.87 14.62
C THR A 111 -24.03 -10.03 15.22
N GLY A 112 -22.96 -9.77 15.98
CA GLY A 112 -22.12 -10.83 16.59
C GLY A 112 -21.18 -11.54 15.60
N THR A 113 -20.98 -11.00 14.40
CA THR A 113 -20.06 -11.54 13.38
C THR A 113 -18.75 -10.75 13.26
N GLY A 114 -18.57 -9.70 14.07
CA GLY A 114 -17.34 -8.92 14.16
C GLY A 114 -16.20 -9.72 14.77
N LYS A 115 -14.99 -9.59 14.20
CA LYS A 115 -13.81 -10.39 14.61
C LYS A 115 -12.63 -9.57 15.15
N TRP A 116 -12.59 -8.26 14.89
CA TRP A 116 -11.35 -7.49 15.01
C TRP A 116 -11.42 -6.39 16.07
N GLY A 117 -12.52 -5.65 16.13
CA GLY A 117 -12.76 -4.56 17.07
C GLY A 117 -14.14 -4.60 17.71
N THR A 118 -14.44 -3.61 18.55
CA THR A 118 -15.76 -3.44 19.15
C THR A 118 -16.61 -2.43 18.37
N THR A 119 -17.94 -2.47 18.58
CA THR A 119 -18.86 -1.47 18.03
C THR A 119 -18.42 -0.05 18.40
N ARG A 120 -17.98 0.16 19.65
CA ARG A 120 -17.51 1.47 20.14
C ARG A 120 -16.23 1.92 19.43
N ASP A 121 -15.26 1.02 19.23
CA ASP A 121 -14.01 1.39 18.55
C ASP A 121 -14.28 1.86 17.12
N TYR A 122 -15.17 1.17 16.39
CA TYR A 122 -15.52 1.58 15.03
C TYR A 122 -16.35 2.85 14.96
N LEU A 123 -17.18 3.16 15.97
CA LEU A 123 -17.86 4.46 16.07
C LEU A 123 -16.85 5.60 16.27
N VAL A 124 -15.83 5.38 17.12
CA VAL A 124 -14.73 6.35 17.29
C VAL A 124 -13.95 6.52 15.98
N MET A 125 -13.59 5.43 15.30
CA MET A 125 -12.95 5.54 13.99
C MET A 125 -13.83 6.28 12.97
N ARG A 126 -15.16 6.10 13.03
CA ARG A 126 -16.11 6.79 12.14
C ARG A 126 -16.12 8.30 12.35
N SER A 127 -16.05 8.80 13.59
CA SER A 127 -15.94 10.25 13.83
C SER A 127 -14.62 10.83 13.31
N MET A 128 -13.58 10.01 13.19
CA MET A 128 -12.26 10.43 12.69
C MET A 128 -12.17 10.51 11.17
N ILE A 129 -13.18 10.09 10.40
CA ILE A 129 -13.13 10.07 8.92
C ILE A 129 -12.73 11.43 8.35
N GLY A 130 -13.31 12.52 8.87
CA GLY A 130 -13.02 13.87 8.39
C GLY A 130 -11.53 14.19 8.40
N TYR A 131 -10.81 13.75 9.44
CA TYR A 131 -9.37 13.96 9.55
C TYR A 131 -8.59 13.25 8.44
N TYR A 132 -8.93 12.01 8.12
CA TYR A 132 -8.20 11.21 7.13
C TYR A 132 -8.61 11.48 5.69
N ALA A 133 -9.77 12.09 5.46
CA ALA A 133 -10.35 12.26 4.13
C ALA A 133 -10.40 13.70 3.61
N TYR A 134 -10.32 14.70 4.49
CA TYR A 134 -10.50 16.11 4.12
C TYR A 134 -9.63 16.55 2.94
N ASP A 135 -8.34 16.20 2.95
CA ASP A 135 -7.38 16.58 1.89
C ASP A 135 -7.50 15.73 0.61
N TYR A 136 -8.50 14.85 0.52
CA TYR A 136 -8.58 13.85 -0.56
C TYR A 136 -9.97 13.71 -1.18
N ASP A 137 -11.03 14.22 -0.55
CA ASP A 137 -12.40 14.12 -1.05
C ASP A 137 -12.63 14.86 -2.39
N TYR A 138 -11.75 15.76 -2.78
CA TYR A 138 -11.79 16.40 -4.10
C TYR A 138 -11.26 15.49 -5.23
N ILE A 139 -10.62 14.37 -4.89
CA ILE A 139 -10.04 13.42 -5.86
C ILE A 139 -11.15 12.46 -6.28
N ALA A 140 -11.66 12.67 -7.49
CA ALA A 140 -12.79 11.95 -8.05
C ALA A 140 -12.41 10.60 -8.69
N GLU A 141 -11.12 10.38 -8.91
CA GLU A 141 -10.63 9.21 -9.62
C GLU A 141 -10.83 7.92 -8.82
N TYR A 142 -11.17 6.87 -9.55
CA TYR A 142 -11.27 5.49 -9.07
C TYR A 142 -10.26 4.64 -9.81
N GLY A 143 -9.74 3.63 -9.14
CA GLY A 143 -8.84 2.66 -9.77
C GLY A 143 -8.86 1.32 -9.07
N ILE A 144 -7.90 0.48 -9.44
CA ILE A 144 -7.79 -0.91 -8.96
C ILE A 144 -6.60 -1.03 -8.00
N ALA A 145 -6.83 -1.67 -6.85
CA ALA A 145 -5.78 -2.16 -5.97
C ALA A 145 -5.64 -3.68 -6.11
N HIS A 146 -4.43 -4.20 -5.91
CA HIS A 146 -4.17 -5.64 -5.77
C HIS A 146 -4.83 -6.24 -4.52
N GLY A 147 -4.95 -5.46 -3.45
CA GLY A 147 -5.50 -5.87 -2.16
C GLY A 147 -4.53 -6.60 -1.25
N ASP A 148 -3.66 -7.45 -1.81
CA ASP A 148 -2.68 -8.21 -1.03
C ASP A 148 -1.26 -8.18 -1.61
N LEU A 149 -0.72 -6.98 -1.86
CA LEU A 149 0.60 -6.83 -2.46
C LEU A 149 1.72 -6.99 -1.42
N HIS A 150 1.94 -8.23 -0.95
CA HIS A 150 3.07 -8.62 -0.09
C HIS A 150 4.18 -9.32 -0.89
N ALA A 151 5.34 -9.53 -0.27
CA ALA A 151 6.55 -10.00 -0.97
C ALA A 151 6.38 -11.36 -1.68
N ASN A 152 5.54 -12.27 -1.16
CA ASN A 152 5.35 -13.59 -1.77
C ASN A 152 4.46 -13.57 -3.01
N ASN A 153 3.73 -12.47 -3.24
CA ASN A 153 2.90 -12.26 -4.43
C ASN A 153 3.67 -11.60 -5.59
N ILE A 154 4.98 -11.43 -5.42
CA ILE A 154 5.85 -10.78 -6.39
C ILE A 154 6.96 -11.74 -6.80
N MET A 155 6.95 -12.13 -8.08
CA MET A 155 8.07 -12.82 -8.70
C MET A 155 9.00 -11.78 -9.34
N VAL A 156 10.30 -12.00 -9.27
CA VAL A 156 11.34 -11.10 -9.81
C VAL A 156 12.43 -11.91 -10.51
N ASN A 157 13.14 -11.29 -11.46
CA ASN A 157 14.15 -12.00 -12.24
C ASN A 157 15.47 -12.12 -11.44
N ASP A 158 16.51 -12.68 -12.05
CA ASP A 158 17.84 -12.82 -11.43
C ASP A 158 18.47 -11.46 -11.01
N LEU A 159 18.01 -10.36 -11.60
CA LEU A 159 18.40 -8.97 -11.29
C LEU A 159 17.44 -8.30 -10.29
N LEU A 160 16.50 -9.06 -9.71
CA LEU A 160 15.38 -8.60 -8.88
C LEU A 160 14.47 -7.56 -9.54
N GLN A 161 14.36 -7.57 -10.86
CA GLN A 161 13.44 -6.70 -11.59
C GLN A 161 12.09 -7.38 -11.81
N LEU A 162 11.04 -6.58 -11.71
CA LEU A 162 9.71 -6.90 -12.18
C LEU A 162 9.64 -6.66 -13.70
N THR A 163 9.38 -7.69 -14.49
CA THR A 163 9.39 -7.62 -15.96
C THR A 163 8.01 -7.83 -16.58
N GLY A 164 6.96 -8.10 -15.79
CA GLY A 164 5.60 -8.33 -16.27
C GLY A 164 4.57 -8.61 -15.17
N TYR A 165 3.34 -8.96 -15.59
CA TYR A 165 2.26 -9.46 -14.72
C TYR A 165 1.32 -10.38 -15.52
N VAL A 166 0.57 -11.27 -14.85
CA VAL A 166 -0.28 -12.30 -15.47
C VAL A 166 -1.73 -12.03 -15.12
N SER A 167 -2.49 -11.61 -16.14
CA SER A 167 -3.91 -11.24 -16.05
C SER A 167 -4.90 -12.42 -15.98
N ASN A 168 -4.45 -13.68 -15.87
CA ASN A 168 -5.32 -14.85 -16.05
C ASN A 168 -6.27 -15.15 -14.86
N CYS A 169 -6.20 -14.38 -13.76
CA CYS A 169 -7.03 -14.60 -12.56
C CYS A 169 -8.02 -13.45 -12.27
N ILE A 170 -8.07 -12.42 -13.12
CA ILE A 170 -9.05 -11.33 -12.96
C ILE A 170 -10.34 -11.77 -13.66
N PRO A 171 -11.54 -11.65 -13.03
CA PRO A 171 -12.79 -12.13 -13.61
C PRO A 171 -12.96 -11.69 -15.07
N PRO A 172 -13.53 -12.55 -15.95
CA PRO A 172 -13.59 -12.30 -17.40
C PRO A 172 -14.27 -10.98 -17.81
N HIS A 173 -15.01 -10.37 -16.89
CA HIS A 173 -15.76 -9.13 -17.13
C HIS A 173 -14.93 -7.86 -16.90
N THR A 174 -13.73 -7.97 -16.30
CA THR A 174 -12.90 -6.83 -15.89
C THR A 174 -11.90 -6.39 -16.96
N PHE A 175 -11.47 -7.27 -17.89
CA PHE A 175 -10.32 -6.93 -18.76
C PHE A 175 -10.47 -7.24 -20.26
N ILE A 176 -11.68 -7.24 -20.82
CA ILE A 176 -11.86 -7.48 -22.28
C ILE A 176 -11.28 -6.35 -23.16
N LYS A 177 -10.90 -5.19 -22.62
CA LYS A 177 -10.44 -4.04 -23.46
C LYS A 177 -8.96 -3.67 -23.41
N HIS A 178 -8.11 -4.28 -22.57
CA HIS A 178 -6.69 -3.92 -22.49
C HIS A 178 -5.79 -5.11 -22.84
N ARG A 179 -5.92 -5.57 -24.09
CA ARG A 179 -5.23 -6.73 -24.69
C ARG A 179 -3.73 -6.49 -24.99
N LYS A 180 -3.07 -5.60 -24.23
CA LYS A 180 -1.64 -5.28 -24.39
C LYS A 180 -0.76 -5.79 -23.25
N PHE A 181 -1.35 -6.47 -22.26
CA PHE A 181 -0.69 -6.80 -20.99
C PHE A 181 -0.46 -8.30 -20.76
N ILE A 182 -0.22 -9.03 -21.85
CA ILE A 182 0.13 -10.45 -21.79
C ILE A 182 1.33 -10.65 -22.72
N THR A 183 2.53 -10.76 -22.15
CA THR A 183 3.68 -11.30 -22.86
C THR A 183 3.83 -12.75 -22.41
N THR A 184 3.22 -13.69 -23.14
CA THR A 184 3.30 -15.13 -22.88
C THR A 184 4.50 -15.81 -23.54
N ASP A 185 5.51 -15.06 -24.00
CA ASP A 185 6.52 -15.65 -24.90
C ASP A 185 7.97 -15.57 -24.44
N THR A 186 8.22 -15.34 -23.14
CA THR A 186 9.55 -15.56 -22.56
C THR A 186 9.46 -16.36 -21.26
N GLN A 187 10.31 -17.38 -21.18
CA GLN A 187 10.52 -18.28 -20.05
C GLN A 187 11.05 -17.55 -18.79
N ASP A 188 11.21 -16.22 -18.88
CA ASP A 188 11.76 -15.29 -17.86
C ASP A 188 10.72 -14.24 -17.41
N SER A 189 9.42 -14.43 -17.68
CA SER A 189 8.40 -13.45 -17.27
C SER A 189 8.21 -13.47 -15.75
N THR A 190 8.59 -12.37 -15.10
CA THR A 190 8.33 -12.14 -13.68
C THR A 190 7.04 -11.37 -13.50
N VAL A 191 6.30 -11.68 -12.43
CA VAL A 191 4.85 -11.56 -12.41
C VAL A 191 4.35 -11.18 -11.01
N VAL A 192 3.40 -10.24 -10.95
CA VAL A 192 2.52 -10.07 -9.78
C VAL A 192 1.35 -11.04 -9.88
N VAL A 193 1.17 -11.87 -8.86
CA VAL A 193 0.19 -12.98 -8.79
C VAL A 193 -0.78 -12.79 -7.62
N ASP A 194 -1.80 -13.64 -7.55
CA ASP A 194 -2.81 -13.67 -6.46
C ASP A 194 -3.71 -12.42 -6.39
N TRP A 195 -4.44 -12.21 -7.48
CA TRP A 195 -5.37 -11.08 -7.65
C TRP A 195 -6.75 -11.33 -7.02
N ASP A 196 -6.92 -12.38 -6.22
CA ASP A 196 -8.21 -12.75 -5.62
C ASP A 196 -8.75 -11.67 -4.65
N TRP A 197 -7.85 -10.83 -4.14
CA TRP A 197 -8.16 -9.71 -3.25
C TRP A 197 -8.25 -8.36 -3.97
N ALA A 198 -8.18 -8.35 -5.29
CA ALA A 198 -8.24 -7.11 -6.05
C ALA A 198 -9.59 -6.40 -5.85
N PHE A 199 -9.55 -5.08 -5.71
CA PHE A 199 -10.75 -4.29 -5.48
C PHE A 199 -10.66 -2.90 -6.13
N GLU A 200 -11.83 -2.32 -6.39
CA GLU A 200 -11.96 -0.95 -6.86
C GLU A 200 -12.31 -0.01 -5.71
N ALA A 201 -11.63 1.15 -5.66
CA ALA A 201 -11.87 2.16 -4.65
C ALA A 201 -11.40 3.56 -5.15
N PRO A 202 -11.75 4.63 -4.43
CA PRO A 202 -11.22 5.97 -4.72
C PRO A 202 -9.69 5.93 -4.73
N LEU A 203 -9.07 6.74 -5.58
CA LEU A 203 -7.61 6.79 -5.74
C LEU A 203 -6.85 6.93 -4.40
N PRO A 204 -7.29 7.76 -3.43
CA PRO A 204 -6.64 7.86 -2.11
C PRO A 204 -6.63 6.57 -1.29
N ALA A 205 -7.56 5.64 -1.57
CA ALA A 205 -7.70 4.35 -0.89
C ALA A 205 -6.80 3.25 -1.49
N ILE A 206 -6.52 3.31 -2.80
CA ILE A 206 -5.73 2.30 -3.51
C ILE A 206 -4.23 2.66 -3.58
N VAL A 207 -3.90 3.95 -3.55
CA VAL A 207 -2.51 4.42 -3.56
C VAL A 207 -1.94 4.30 -2.15
N GLN A 208 -1.27 3.17 -1.92
CA GLN A 208 -0.70 2.77 -0.64
C GLN A 208 0.69 2.16 -0.83
N PHE A 209 1.48 2.12 0.24
CA PHE A 209 2.74 1.39 0.19
C PHE A 209 2.47 -0.12 0.14
N PRO A 210 3.19 -0.88 -0.68
CA PRO A 210 3.18 -2.34 -0.61
C PRO A 210 3.48 -2.84 0.82
N TRP A 211 2.80 -3.90 1.25
CA TRP A 211 2.80 -4.35 2.66
C TRP A 211 4.20 -4.60 3.22
N PHE A 212 5.09 -5.15 2.40
CA PHE A 212 6.46 -5.51 2.78
C PHE A 212 7.38 -4.30 3.04
N ILE A 213 6.95 -3.06 2.71
CA ILE A 213 7.66 -1.82 3.04
C ILE A 213 6.78 -0.78 3.74
N ALA A 214 5.55 -1.12 4.13
CA ALA A 214 4.59 -0.13 4.62
C ALA A 214 4.85 0.37 6.07
N ASP A 215 5.55 -0.42 6.90
CA ASP A 215 5.72 -0.19 8.36
C ASP A 215 4.40 0.14 9.08
N VAL A 216 3.35 -0.65 8.82
CA VAL A 216 2.07 -0.53 9.52
C VAL A 216 2.17 -1.25 10.87
N PRO A 217 1.96 -0.56 12.01
CA PRO A 217 1.97 -1.21 13.33
C PRO A 217 0.95 -2.35 13.39
N GLY A 218 1.35 -3.49 13.96
CA GLY A 218 0.50 -4.69 14.04
C GLY A 218 0.47 -5.54 12.76
N TRP A 219 1.18 -5.11 11.72
CA TRP A 219 1.54 -5.95 10.57
C TRP A 219 2.95 -6.50 10.76
N HIS A 220 3.14 -7.79 10.53
CA HIS A 220 4.42 -8.45 10.69
C HIS A 220 4.96 -8.89 9.33
N ASN A 221 6.03 -8.22 8.89
CA ASN A 221 6.77 -8.67 7.71
C ASN A 221 7.70 -9.80 8.10
N ASP A 222 7.68 -10.87 7.31
CA ASP A 222 8.58 -12.01 7.51
C ASP A 222 10.04 -11.55 7.49
N GLY A 223 10.83 -12.05 8.44
CA GLY A 223 12.26 -11.74 8.52
C GLY A 223 12.62 -10.36 9.05
N THR A 224 11.66 -9.60 9.60
CA THR A 224 11.91 -8.28 10.21
C THR A 224 11.97 -8.36 11.73
N SER A 225 12.89 -7.61 12.35
CA SER A 225 13.02 -7.49 13.80
C SER A 225 12.16 -6.33 14.33
N PRO A 226 11.72 -6.38 15.61
CA PRO A 226 11.06 -5.24 16.23
C PRO A 226 11.93 -3.98 16.17
N GLY A 227 11.37 -2.89 15.61
CA GLY A 227 12.06 -1.61 15.44
C GLY A 227 12.73 -1.41 14.09
N ASP A 228 12.81 -2.44 13.24
CA ASP A 228 13.20 -2.28 11.85
C ASP A 228 12.21 -1.36 11.13
N SER A 229 12.72 -0.54 10.22
CA SER A 229 11.91 0.36 9.42
C SER A 229 12.37 0.38 7.98
N PHE A 230 11.41 0.36 7.05
CA PHE A 230 11.63 0.52 5.62
C PHE A 230 11.49 1.98 5.16
N ARG A 231 11.74 2.96 6.05
CA ARG A 231 11.61 4.39 5.72
C ARG A 231 12.40 4.78 4.48
N GLU A 232 13.67 4.37 4.40
CA GLU A 232 14.53 4.71 3.26
C GLU A 232 13.99 4.12 1.95
N ASN A 233 13.48 2.89 1.97
CA ASN A 233 12.85 2.24 0.82
C ASN A 233 11.56 2.95 0.38
N ARG A 234 10.74 3.41 1.34
CA ARG A 234 9.53 4.19 1.03
C ARG A 234 9.86 5.55 0.42
N ASP A 235 10.81 6.27 1.01
CA ASP A 235 11.27 7.57 0.50
C ASP A 235 11.83 7.42 -0.92
N TYR A 236 12.61 6.35 -1.15
CA TYR A 236 13.12 5.99 -2.48
C TYR A 236 11.97 5.69 -3.46
N LEU A 237 11.02 4.83 -3.07
CA LEU A 237 9.91 4.43 -3.94
C LEU A 237 9.07 5.64 -4.36
N VAL A 238 8.76 6.57 -3.45
CA VAL A 238 8.04 7.81 -3.77
C VAL A 238 8.78 8.60 -4.86
N GLN A 239 10.10 8.76 -4.72
CA GLN A 239 10.89 9.53 -5.66
C GLN A 239 10.99 8.85 -7.03
N THR A 240 11.22 7.54 -7.10
CA THR A 240 11.26 6.84 -8.38
C THR A 240 9.87 6.77 -9.02
N LEU A 241 8.81 6.60 -8.22
CA LEU A 241 7.44 6.66 -8.71
C LEU A 241 7.14 8.00 -9.34
N ARG A 242 7.56 9.11 -8.73
CA ARG A 242 7.43 10.45 -9.32
C ARG A 242 8.13 10.56 -10.68
N ILE A 243 9.35 10.04 -10.82
CA ILE A 243 10.09 10.07 -12.09
C ILE A 243 9.35 9.26 -13.16
N ALA A 244 8.88 8.06 -12.82
CA ALA A 244 8.13 7.19 -13.73
C ALA A 244 6.78 7.81 -14.12
N GLU A 245 6.05 8.36 -13.15
CA GLU A 245 4.76 9.04 -13.33
C GLU A 245 4.91 10.26 -14.25
N MET A 246 5.86 11.16 -13.94
CA MET A 246 6.15 12.35 -14.74
C MET A 246 6.47 12.00 -16.20
N SER A 247 7.29 10.97 -16.40
CA SER A 247 7.69 10.53 -17.74
C SER A 247 6.51 9.97 -18.55
N LYS A 248 5.52 9.39 -17.88
CA LYS A 248 4.39 8.70 -18.51
C LYS A 248 3.16 9.58 -18.69
N THR A 249 2.84 10.42 -17.71
CA THR A 249 1.57 11.16 -17.63
C THR A 249 1.76 12.67 -17.58
N GLY A 250 2.97 13.15 -17.26
CA GLY A 250 3.20 14.57 -16.98
C GLY A 250 2.54 15.07 -15.69
N SER A 251 2.06 14.18 -14.82
CA SER A 251 1.45 14.48 -13.51
C SER A 251 2.21 13.78 -12.37
N ASP A 252 2.25 14.38 -11.18
CA ASP A 252 2.89 13.82 -9.98
C ASP A 252 1.86 13.45 -8.88
N LYS A 253 0.60 13.30 -9.28
CA LYS A 253 -0.55 13.04 -8.40
C LYS A 253 -0.39 11.75 -7.58
N LEU A 254 -0.02 10.64 -8.23
CA LEU A 254 0.18 9.34 -7.57
C LEU A 254 1.34 9.42 -6.58
N SER A 255 2.44 10.09 -6.95
CA SER A 255 3.57 10.25 -6.05
C SER A 255 3.25 11.12 -4.83
N ILE A 256 2.46 12.19 -4.99
CA ILE A 256 1.98 13.03 -3.88
C ILE A 256 1.03 12.23 -2.97
N LEU A 257 0.12 11.44 -3.55
CA LEU A 257 -0.77 10.57 -2.79
C LEU A 257 0.00 9.50 -2.02
N LEU A 258 1.00 8.86 -2.63
CA LEU A 258 1.83 7.84 -1.98
C LEU A 258 2.68 8.45 -0.86
N ALA A 259 3.28 9.62 -1.08
CA ALA A 259 4.09 10.33 -0.08
C ALA A 259 3.31 10.61 1.22
N SER A 260 1.99 10.82 1.11
CA SER A 260 1.09 11.04 2.25
C SER A 260 0.31 9.80 2.68
N ALA A 261 0.56 8.62 2.08
CA ALA A 261 -0.29 7.45 2.27
C ALA A 261 -0.22 6.81 3.65
N ARG A 262 0.89 6.99 4.39
CA ARG A 262 1.16 6.23 5.61
C ARG A 262 0.01 6.27 6.63
N GLU A 263 -0.47 7.46 6.96
CA GLU A 263 -1.53 7.59 7.97
C GLU A 263 -2.86 7.03 7.48
N ARG A 264 -3.22 7.30 6.22
CA ARG A 264 -4.42 6.73 5.58
C ARG A 264 -4.38 5.21 5.55
N GLN A 265 -3.23 4.64 5.19
CA GLN A 265 -3.03 3.20 5.11
C GLN A 265 -3.16 2.55 6.48
N ILE A 266 -2.56 3.12 7.54
CA ILE A 266 -2.73 2.61 8.91
C ILE A 266 -4.20 2.62 9.31
N PHE A 267 -4.90 3.75 9.11
CA PHE A 267 -6.31 3.89 9.46
C PHE A 267 -7.20 2.91 8.70
N GLN A 268 -7.05 2.83 7.37
CA GLN A 268 -7.81 1.91 6.51
C GLN A 268 -7.54 0.44 6.90
N SER A 269 -6.30 0.10 7.22
CA SER A 269 -5.90 -1.25 7.59
C SER A 269 -6.43 -1.65 8.97
N ALA A 270 -6.48 -0.71 9.91
CA ALA A 270 -7.07 -0.95 11.24
C ALA A 270 -8.57 -1.31 11.18
N ILE A 271 -9.26 -1.01 10.07
CA ILE A 271 -10.64 -1.47 9.87
C ILE A 271 -10.69 -2.98 9.63
N ASN A 272 -9.69 -3.53 8.96
CA ASN A 272 -9.75 -4.87 8.37
C ASN A 272 -8.77 -5.91 8.96
N PHE A 273 -7.80 -5.50 9.77
CA PHE A 273 -6.79 -6.41 10.30
C PHE A 273 -6.76 -6.35 11.82
N ARG A 274 -6.93 -7.52 12.47
CA ARG A 274 -7.05 -7.63 13.93
C ARG A 274 -5.89 -7.00 14.68
N ASP A 275 -4.66 -7.33 14.29
CA ASP A 275 -3.50 -6.95 15.08
C ASP A 275 -3.10 -5.49 14.79
N ILE A 276 -3.32 -5.00 13.56
CA ILE A 276 -3.27 -3.57 13.23
C ILE A 276 -4.33 -2.77 14.01
N HIS A 277 -5.56 -3.30 14.11
CA HIS A 277 -6.64 -2.68 14.88
C HIS A 277 -6.25 -2.49 16.35
N LYS A 278 -5.70 -3.53 16.99
CA LYS A 278 -5.24 -3.46 18.39
C LYS A 278 -4.17 -2.38 18.58
N GLU A 279 -3.16 -2.37 17.72
CA GLU A 279 -2.08 -1.38 17.79
C GLU A 279 -2.60 0.05 17.55
N PHE A 280 -3.51 0.22 16.59
CA PHE A 280 -4.14 1.52 16.33
C PHE A 280 -4.95 2.02 17.52
N VAL A 281 -5.84 1.18 18.06
CA VAL A 281 -6.70 1.51 19.21
C VAL A 281 -5.89 1.75 20.49
N ALA A 282 -4.73 1.11 20.65
CA ALA A 282 -3.86 1.31 21.80
C ALA A 282 -2.93 2.53 21.64
N GLY A 283 -2.37 2.73 20.45
CA GLY A 283 -1.25 3.65 20.22
C GLY A 283 -1.58 4.97 19.52
N ASP A 284 -2.69 5.08 18.78
CA ASP A 284 -3.01 6.32 18.06
C ASP A 284 -3.57 7.39 19.00
N GLN A 285 -2.84 8.52 19.13
CA GLN A 285 -3.22 9.61 20.02
C GLN A 285 -4.56 10.24 19.65
N ARG A 286 -4.89 10.35 18.36
CA ARG A 286 -6.15 10.94 17.90
C ARG A 286 -7.31 10.03 18.28
N PHE A 287 -7.13 8.72 18.15
CA PHE A 287 -8.10 7.74 18.64
C PHE A 287 -8.32 7.86 20.15
N GLN A 288 -7.26 8.00 20.95
CA GLN A 288 -7.40 8.17 22.42
C GLN A 288 -8.15 9.46 22.80
N VAL A 289 -8.01 10.52 22.01
CA VAL A 289 -8.75 11.76 22.21
C VAL A 289 -10.22 11.55 21.83
N ALA A 290 -10.48 11.07 20.61
CA ALA A 290 -11.85 10.87 20.10
C ALA A 290 -12.65 9.86 20.94
N ARG A 291 -12.01 8.83 21.52
CA ARG A 291 -12.69 7.82 22.37
C ARG A 291 -13.31 8.41 23.65
N LYS A 292 -12.84 9.56 24.10
CA LYS A 292 -13.37 10.28 25.29
C LYS A 292 -14.60 11.12 24.95
N GLU A 293 -14.86 11.37 23.68
CA GLU A 293 -16.02 12.15 23.24
C GLU A 293 -17.31 11.34 23.32
N ASP A 294 -18.45 12.04 23.29
CA ASP A 294 -19.77 11.43 23.25
C ASP A 294 -20.04 10.84 21.85
N MET A 295 -20.11 9.51 21.77
CA MET A 295 -20.34 8.79 20.51
C MET A 295 -21.83 8.59 20.19
N ARG A 296 -22.76 9.10 21.00
CA ARG A 296 -24.20 9.03 20.70
C ARG A 296 -24.56 9.65 19.33
N PRO A 297 -24.01 10.81 18.92
CA PRO A 297 -24.29 11.36 17.60
C PRO A 297 -23.87 10.42 16.46
N GLU A 298 -22.70 9.78 16.57
CA GLU A 298 -22.22 8.82 15.57
C GLU A 298 -23.08 7.56 15.52
N LEU A 299 -23.49 7.04 16.68
CA LEU A 299 -24.38 5.88 16.76
C LEU A 299 -25.75 6.20 16.15
N GLU A 300 -26.34 7.35 16.48
CA GLU A 300 -27.63 7.76 15.91
C GLU A 300 -27.54 7.98 14.39
N ALA A 301 -26.48 8.64 13.91
CA ALA A 301 -26.25 8.79 12.48
C ALA A 301 -26.11 7.44 11.75
N PHE A 302 -25.46 6.45 12.38
CA PHE A 302 -25.40 5.09 11.87
C PHE A 302 -26.78 4.41 11.85
N LEU A 303 -27.55 4.51 12.93
CA LEU A 303 -28.87 3.88 13.07
C LEU A 303 -29.93 4.49 12.15
N VAL A 304 -29.80 5.78 11.79
CA VAL A 304 -30.65 6.40 10.75
C VAL A 304 -30.48 5.70 9.40
N LYS A 305 -29.27 5.24 9.07
CA LYS A 305 -28.98 4.48 7.84
C LYS A 305 -29.31 2.99 7.97
N HIS A 306 -29.30 2.47 9.19
CA HIS A 306 -29.52 1.06 9.52
C HIS A 306 -30.62 0.88 10.58
N PRO A 307 -31.88 1.28 10.27
CA PRO A 307 -32.97 1.29 11.26
C PRO A 307 -33.31 -0.10 11.78
N ASP A 308 -33.02 -1.15 11.00
CA ASP A 308 -33.20 -2.56 11.37
C ASP A 308 -32.36 -2.99 12.59
N LEU A 309 -31.27 -2.27 12.88
CA LEU A 309 -30.36 -2.58 13.97
C LEU A 309 -30.72 -1.89 15.29
N ARG A 310 -31.68 -0.96 15.29
CA ARG A 310 -31.99 -0.08 16.44
C ARG A 310 -32.39 -0.85 17.70
N ASP A 311 -33.07 -1.99 17.53
CA ASP A 311 -33.55 -2.80 18.65
C ASP A 311 -32.57 -3.88 19.12
N ALA A 312 -31.39 -3.99 18.50
CA ALA A 312 -30.37 -4.96 18.86
C ALA A 312 -29.91 -4.79 20.31
N CYS A 313 -29.66 -5.92 21.00
CA CYS A 313 -29.21 -5.91 22.39
C CYS A 313 -27.91 -5.12 22.57
N GLU A 314 -26.97 -5.28 21.63
CA GLU A 314 -25.70 -4.54 21.61
C GLU A 314 -25.92 -3.02 21.60
N VAL A 315 -26.84 -2.53 20.77
CA VAL A 315 -27.14 -1.08 20.68
C VAL A 315 -27.69 -0.57 22.00
N LYS A 316 -28.61 -1.32 22.64
CA LYS A 316 -29.18 -0.96 23.95
C LYS A 316 -28.11 -0.90 25.04
N LEU A 317 -27.19 -1.88 25.06
CA LEU A 317 -26.06 -1.92 26.00
C LEU A 317 -25.13 -0.71 25.82
N ILE A 318 -24.79 -0.40 24.56
CA ILE A 318 -23.93 0.74 24.24
C ILE A 318 -24.58 2.05 24.67
N MET A 319 -25.86 2.27 24.32
CA MET A 319 -26.60 3.48 24.70
C MET A 319 -26.68 3.64 26.22
N ALA A 320 -26.88 2.55 26.97
CA ALA A 320 -26.87 2.56 28.43
C ALA A 320 -25.49 2.88 29.02
N SER A 321 -24.41 2.41 28.39
CA SER A 321 -23.02 2.66 28.83
C SER A 321 -22.48 4.06 28.51
N MET A 322 -23.24 4.86 27.75
CA MET A 322 -22.89 6.23 27.36
C MET A 322 -23.62 7.30 28.20
N GLN A 323 -24.35 6.88 29.24
CA GLN A 323 -24.97 7.75 30.26
C GLN A 323 -23.99 8.10 31.38
#